data_AF-A0A4Q3IIP2-F1
#
_entry.id   AF-A0A4Q3IIP2-F1
#
_cell.length_a   1.000
_cell.length_b   1.000
_cell.length_c   1.000
_cell.angle_alpha   90.00
_cell.angle_beta   90.00
_cell.angle_gamma   90.00
#
_symmetry.space_group_name_H-M   'P 1'
#
loop_
_entity.id
_entity.type
_entity.pdbx_description
1 polymer ?
#
loop_
_entity_poly.entity_id
_entity_poly.type
_entity_poly.pdbx_seq_one_letter_code
_entity_poly.pdbx_strand_id
1 'polypeptide(L)'
;TDARKKLALGGGGAAAAAAPADDSVNGVTYVGRAVEGISPKDVKGLVDTEKKRIGSGVVTVVLKGEDGKGTVAVGVTDDLTKKYSAGELIKLATAALGGQGGGGRPDMAQGGGPDGAKGAEAIAAVRGGL
;
A
#
# COMPACT_ATOMS: atom_id res chain seq x y z
N THR A 1 8.97 -0.66 -17.15
CA THR A 1 10.33 -1.23 -17.14
C THR A 1 10.70 -1.60 -15.72
N ASP A 2 11.36 -2.74 -15.52
CA ASP A 2 11.85 -3.20 -14.22
C ASP A 2 12.73 -2.18 -13.49
N ALA A 3 13.41 -1.30 -14.23
CA ALA A 3 14.19 -0.20 -13.67
C ALA A 3 13.35 0.77 -12.81
N ARG A 4 12.11 1.10 -13.21
CA ARG A 4 11.24 1.99 -12.41
C ARG A 4 10.71 1.30 -11.16
N LYS A 5 10.37 0.01 -11.26
CA LYS A 5 9.99 -0.81 -10.09
C LYS A 5 11.13 -0.92 -9.10
N LYS A 6 12.36 -1.17 -9.58
CA LYS A 6 13.56 -1.27 -8.74
C LYS A 6 13.92 0.06 -8.09
N LEU A 7 13.71 1.19 -8.77
CA LEU A 7 13.89 2.53 -8.19
C LEU A 7 12.84 2.84 -7.11
N ALA A 8 11.58 2.48 -7.34
CA ALA A 8 10.53 2.61 -6.32
C ALA A 8 10.79 1.73 -5.07
N LEU A 9 11.55 0.65 -5.23
CA LEU A 9 11.94 -0.27 -4.17
C LEU A 9 13.30 0.07 -3.52
N GLY A 10 14.10 0.98 -4.09
CA GLY A 10 15.50 1.18 -3.67
C GLY A 10 16.18 2.48 -4.10
N GLY A 11 15.43 3.55 -4.39
CA GLY A 11 15.98 4.85 -4.78
C GLY A 11 15.89 5.88 -3.66
N GLY A 12 16.97 6.06 -2.91
CA GLY A 12 17.14 7.22 -2.03
C GLY A 12 17.18 8.51 -2.85
N GLY A 13 16.22 9.41 -2.59
CA GLY A 13 16.14 10.75 -3.15
C GLY A 13 15.01 11.50 -2.45
N ALA A 14 15.37 12.50 -1.64
CA ALA A 14 14.50 13.18 -0.69
C ALA A 14 13.35 13.97 -1.36
N ALA A 15 12.10 13.72 -0.92
CA ALA A 15 11.28 14.67 -0.16
C ALA A 15 9.76 14.39 -0.34
N ALA A 16 9.18 13.68 0.64
CA ALA A 16 7.89 14.01 1.29
C ALA A 16 7.60 12.95 2.37
N ALA A 17 7.71 13.37 3.64
CA ALA A 17 7.27 12.68 4.86
C ALA A 17 7.46 11.15 4.92
N ALA A 18 8.62 10.75 5.44
CA ALA A 18 8.89 9.39 5.89
C ALA A 18 7.88 8.94 6.96
N ALA A 19 7.24 7.79 6.74
CA ALA A 19 6.92 6.83 7.79
C ALA A 19 7.83 5.62 7.58
N PRO A 20 8.33 4.98 8.65
CA PRO A 20 9.61 4.28 8.62
C PRO A 20 9.56 3.01 7.77
N ALA A 21 10.76 2.62 7.33
CA ALA A 21 11.05 1.25 6.94
C ALA A 21 10.63 0.33 8.09
N ASP A 22 9.71 -0.58 7.81
CA ASP A 22 9.30 -1.69 8.66
C ASP A 22 8.95 -1.27 10.12
N ASP A 23 7.74 -0.74 10.31
CA ASP A 23 7.24 -0.30 11.62
C ASP A 23 6.46 -1.42 12.30
N SER A 24 6.66 -1.66 13.59
CA SER A 24 5.85 -2.65 14.33
C SER A 24 4.61 -1.99 14.92
N VAL A 25 3.43 -2.47 14.53
CA VAL A 25 2.12 -2.05 15.05
C VAL A 25 1.44 -3.25 15.68
N ASN A 26 1.15 -3.22 16.99
CA ASN A 26 0.50 -4.33 17.71
C ASN A 26 1.19 -5.70 17.49
N GLY A 27 2.53 -5.70 17.40
CA GLY A 27 3.35 -6.89 17.14
C GLY A 27 3.35 -7.36 15.67
N VAL A 28 2.90 -6.53 14.74
CA VAL A 28 2.81 -6.82 13.30
C VAL A 28 3.70 -5.86 12.55
N THR A 29 4.56 -6.38 11.67
CA THR A 29 5.35 -5.55 10.76
C THR A 29 4.43 -4.89 9.74
N TYR A 30 4.54 -3.57 9.59
CA TYR A 30 3.80 -2.78 8.62
C TYR A 30 4.74 -2.03 7.68
N VAL A 31 4.39 -2.05 6.39
CA VAL A 31 5.10 -1.30 5.34
C VAL A 31 4.11 -0.48 4.54
N GLY A 32 4.27 0.84 4.55
CA GLY A 32 3.50 1.77 3.72
C GLY A 32 4.39 2.47 2.69
N ARG A 33 4.00 2.50 1.42
CA ARG A 33 4.74 3.21 0.36
C ARG A 33 3.82 4.01 -0.55
N ALA A 34 4.17 5.28 -0.77
CA ALA A 34 3.60 6.09 -1.85
C ALA A 34 4.56 6.06 -3.05
N VAL A 35 4.03 5.86 -4.25
CA VAL A 35 4.80 5.72 -5.49
C VAL A 35 4.16 6.51 -6.63
N GLU A 36 4.98 6.88 -7.61
CA GLU A 36 4.58 7.58 -8.84
C GLU A 36 5.33 6.98 -10.05
N GLY A 37 4.90 7.30 -11.27
CA GLY A 37 5.64 6.96 -12.50
C GLY A 37 5.62 5.48 -12.92
N ILE A 38 4.74 4.66 -12.32
CA ILE A 38 4.51 3.25 -12.65
C ILE A 38 3.08 3.02 -13.14
N SER A 39 2.83 1.84 -13.75
CA SER A 39 1.49 1.49 -14.21
C SER A 39 0.59 1.01 -13.05
N PRO A 40 -0.71 1.35 -13.01
CA PRO A 40 -1.64 0.85 -11.98
C PRO A 40 -1.70 -0.68 -11.86
N LYS A 41 -1.43 -1.42 -12.93
CA LYS A 41 -1.36 -2.89 -12.91
C LYS A 41 -0.17 -3.45 -12.13
N ASP A 42 0.86 -2.64 -11.93
CA ASP A 42 2.12 -3.03 -11.29
C ASP A 42 2.07 -2.96 -9.75
N VAL A 43 1.07 -2.25 -9.20
CA VAL A 43 0.96 -1.96 -7.76
C VAL A 43 0.86 -3.24 -6.93
N LYS A 44 0.02 -4.20 -7.34
CA LYS A 44 -0.09 -5.51 -6.67
C LYS A 44 1.23 -6.28 -6.65
N GLY A 45 1.98 -6.24 -7.76
CA GLY A 45 3.28 -6.90 -7.84
C GLY A 45 4.30 -6.31 -6.86
N LEU A 46 4.25 -4.99 -6.62
CA LEU A 46 5.09 -4.35 -5.60
C LEU A 46 4.71 -4.79 -4.18
N VAL A 47 3.40 -4.90 -3.89
CA VAL A 47 2.91 -5.43 -2.60
C VAL A 47 3.42 -6.87 -2.38
N ASP A 48 3.33 -7.73 -3.39
CA ASP A 48 3.82 -9.12 -3.29
C ASP A 48 5.33 -9.20 -3.06
N THR A 49 6.11 -8.36 -3.74
CA THR A 49 7.56 -8.26 -3.53
C THR A 49 7.88 -7.85 -2.09
N GLU A 50 7.18 -6.85 -1.56
CA GLU A 50 7.39 -6.37 -0.19
C GLU A 50 6.94 -7.38 0.86
N LYS A 51 5.80 -8.08 0.66
CA LYS A 51 5.37 -9.19 1.54
C LYS A 51 6.45 -10.26 1.63
N LYS A 52 7.06 -10.65 0.51
CA LYS A 52 8.17 -11.61 0.48
C LYS A 52 9.42 -11.10 1.19
N ARG A 53 9.71 -9.79 1.08
CA ARG A 53 10.86 -9.17 1.76
C ARG A 53 10.72 -9.19 3.28
N ILE A 54 9.53 -8.91 3.81
CA ILE A 54 9.30 -8.82 5.27
C ILE A 54 8.95 -10.17 5.93
N GLY A 55 8.56 -11.18 5.15
CA GLY A 55 8.23 -12.53 5.63
C GLY A 55 6.86 -12.64 6.31
N SER A 56 6.57 -11.78 7.29
CA SER A 56 5.28 -11.66 7.97
C SER A 56 4.93 -10.18 8.19
N GLY A 57 3.71 -9.78 7.85
CA GLY A 57 3.25 -8.42 8.03
C GLY A 57 2.13 -7.98 7.09
N VAL A 58 1.86 -6.67 7.12
CA VAL A 58 0.89 -6.00 6.24
C VAL A 58 1.60 -4.93 5.42
N VAL A 59 1.30 -4.90 4.12
CA VAL A 59 1.90 -3.98 3.15
C VAL A 59 0.83 -3.15 2.48
N THR A 60 1.03 -1.84 2.37
CA THR A 60 0.19 -0.91 1.61
C THR A 60 1.03 -0.17 0.60
N VAL A 61 0.61 -0.19 -0.67
CA VAL A 61 1.23 0.62 -1.73
C VAL A 61 0.18 1.51 -2.36
N VAL A 62 0.41 2.81 -2.36
CA VAL A 62 -0.43 3.81 -3.00
C VAL A 62 0.32 4.41 -4.18
N LEU A 63 -0.25 4.28 -5.37
CA LEU A 63 0.18 4.95 -6.58
C LEU A 63 -0.63 6.23 -6.77
N LYS A 64 0.06 7.36 -6.92
CA LYS A 64 -0.53 8.55 -7.54
C LYS A 64 -0.32 8.49 -9.05
N GLY A 65 -1.43 8.36 -9.77
CA GLY A 65 -1.47 8.33 -11.22
C GLY A 65 -1.17 9.70 -11.83
N GLU A 66 -0.74 9.69 -13.09
CA GLU A 66 -0.49 10.93 -13.87
C GLU A 66 -1.79 11.74 -14.07
N ASP A 67 -2.96 11.09 -13.99
CA ASP A 67 -4.29 11.71 -14.01
C ASP A 67 -4.72 12.27 -12.64
N GLY A 68 -3.81 12.25 -11.64
CA GLY A 68 -4.06 12.71 -10.28
C GLY A 68 -4.81 11.70 -9.40
N LYS A 69 -5.30 10.59 -9.95
CA LYS A 69 -6.08 9.60 -9.19
C LYS A 69 -5.17 8.68 -8.38
N GLY A 70 -5.68 8.19 -7.26
CA GLY A 70 -5.01 7.20 -6.43
C GLY A 70 -5.39 5.78 -6.83
N THR A 71 -4.41 4.90 -7.00
CA THR A 71 -4.59 3.44 -6.99
C THR A 71 -3.91 2.89 -5.75
N VAL A 72 -4.59 2.04 -4.97
CA VAL A 72 -4.01 1.46 -3.76
C VAL A 72 -4.18 -0.06 -3.76
N ALA A 73 -3.16 -0.77 -3.31
CA ALA A 73 -3.26 -2.19 -2.96
C ALA A 73 -2.76 -2.42 -1.53
N VAL A 74 -3.45 -3.33 -0.84
CA VAL A 74 -3.10 -3.80 0.50
C VAL A 74 -2.91 -5.30 0.46
N GLY A 75 -1.81 -5.79 1.02
CA GLY A 75 -1.51 -7.20 1.15
C GLY A 75 -1.25 -7.58 2.61
N VAL A 76 -1.77 -8.74 3.00
CA VAL A 76 -1.61 -9.33 4.32
C VAL A 76 -0.93 -10.69 4.13
N THR A 77 0.14 -10.99 4.85
CA THR A 77 0.79 -12.32 4.79
C THR A 77 -0.13 -13.41 5.34
N ASP A 78 0.01 -14.62 4.82
CA ASP A 78 -0.98 -15.70 5.02
C ASP A 78 -1.20 -16.04 6.50
N ASP A 79 -0.15 -15.94 7.31
CA ASP A 79 -0.16 -16.13 8.76
C ASP A 79 -1.03 -15.11 9.51
N LEU A 80 -1.24 -13.92 8.93
CA LEU A 80 -2.01 -12.82 9.52
C LEU A 80 -3.43 -12.71 8.97
N THR A 81 -3.79 -13.46 7.92
CA THR A 81 -5.11 -13.36 7.26
C THR A 81 -6.29 -13.71 8.16
N LYS A 82 -6.05 -14.44 9.27
CA LYS A 82 -7.08 -14.72 10.30
C LYS A 82 -7.32 -13.55 11.24
N LYS A 83 -6.36 -12.63 11.35
CA LYS A 83 -6.41 -11.46 12.24
C LYS A 83 -6.78 -10.18 11.49
N TYR A 84 -6.29 -10.04 10.25
CA TYR A 84 -6.54 -8.88 9.40
C TYR A 84 -7.04 -9.30 8.03
N SER A 85 -8.05 -8.58 7.53
CA SER A 85 -8.58 -8.74 6.19
C SER A 85 -8.05 -7.64 5.28
N ALA A 86 -7.35 -8.00 4.20
CA ALA A 86 -6.93 -7.01 3.19
C ALA A 86 -8.15 -6.26 2.61
N GLY A 87 -9.29 -6.94 2.47
CA GLY A 87 -10.54 -6.36 1.97
C GLY A 87 -11.21 -5.37 2.92
N GLU A 88 -10.90 -5.41 4.22
CA GLU A 88 -11.37 -4.40 5.18
C GLU A 88 -10.40 -3.22 5.24
N LEU A 89 -9.10 -3.52 5.32
CA LEU A 89 -8.04 -2.49 5.34
C LEU A 89 -8.05 -1.62 4.09
N ILE A 90 -8.30 -2.20 2.91
CA ILE A 90 -8.36 -1.43 1.65
C ILE A 90 -9.45 -0.35 1.69
N LYS A 91 -10.55 -0.56 2.41
CA LYS A 91 -11.64 0.41 2.50
C LYS A 91 -11.23 1.66 3.29
N LEU A 92 -10.33 1.50 4.27
CA LEU A 92 -9.74 2.63 5.00
C LEU A 92 -8.90 3.49 4.05
N ALA A 93 -8.07 2.85 3.23
CA ALA A 93 -7.24 3.54 2.25
C ALA A 93 -8.06 4.25 1.18
N THR A 94 -9.06 3.58 0.59
CA THR A 94 -9.88 4.19 -0.47
C THR A 94 -10.73 5.33 0.04
N ALA A 95 -11.26 5.24 1.26
CA ALA A 95 -11.97 6.35 1.91
C ALA A 95 -11.07 7.58 2.08
N ALA A 96 -9.80 7.40 2.50
CA ALA A 96 -8.83 8.49 2.62
C ALA A 96 -8.53 9.16 1.26
N LEU A 97 -8.50 8.38 0.17
CA LEU A 97 -8.35 8.89 -1.20
C LEU A 97 -9.64 9.53 -1.76
N GLY A 98 -10.71 9.62 -0.97
CA GLY A 98 -12.02 10.11 -1.40
C GLY A 98 -12.79 9.15 -2.33
N GLY A 99 -12.34 7.90 -2.44
CA GLY A 99 -12.98 6.86 -3.22
C GLY A 99 -14.03 6.10 -2.41
N GLN A 100 -14.77 5.22 -3.09
CA GLN A 100 -15.73 4.31 -2.46
C GLN A 100 -15.41 2.87 -2.86
N GLY A 101 -15.33 1.98 -1.88
CA GLY A 101 -15.14 0.55 -2.11
C GLY A 101 -13.68 0.11 -2.25
N GLY A 102 -13.46 -0.96 -3.00
CA GLY A 102 -12.22 -1.75 -2.97
C GLY A 102 -12.52 -3.17 -2.52
N GLY A 103 -11.71 -4.12 -2.97
CA GLY A 103 -11.97 -5.52 -2.71
C GLY A 103 -10.90 -6.44 -3.25
N GLY A 104 -11.06 -7.72 -2.94
CA GLY A 104 -10.11 -8.76 -3.30
C GLY A 104 -10.23 -9.96 -2.39
N ARG A 105 -9.15 -10.71 -2.30
CA ARG A 105 -9.01 -11.89 -1.44
C ARG A 105 -8.59 -11.46 -0.03
N PRO A 106 -8.68 -12.35 0.97
CA PRO A 106 -8.23 -12.06 2.34
C PRO A 106 -6.77 -11.61 2.44
N ASP A 107 -5.90 -12.12 1.57
CA ASP A 107 -4.46 -11.85 1.52
C ASP A 107 -4.08 -10.63 0.67
N MET A 108 -4.99 -10.14 -0.18
CA MET A 108 -4.70 -9.12 -1.18
C MET A 108 -5.97 -8.43 -1.66
N ALA A 109 -6.02 -7.10 -1.54
CA ALA A 109 -7.10 -6.28 -2.04
C ALA A 109 -6.59 -5.04 -2.77
N GLN A 110 -7.43 -4.50 -3.65
CA GLN A 110 -7.12 -3.29 -4.42
C GLN A 110 -8.34 -2.38 -4.52
N GLY A 111 -8.06 -1.08 -4.59
CA GLY A 111 -9.04 -0.03 -4.83
C GLY A 111 -8.36 1.24 -5.30
N GLY A 112 -9.05 2.37 -5.14
CA GLY A 112 -8.54 3.68 -5.50
C GLY A 112 -9.51 4.79 -5.12
N GLY A 113 -9.13 6.01 -5.48
CA GLY A 113 -9.94 7.20 -5.25
C GLY A 113 -9.51 8.35 -6.18
N PRO A 114 -10.32 9.41 -6.27
CA PRO A 114 -10.03 10.56 -7.12
C PRO A 114 -8.80 11.36 -6.69
N ASP A 115 -8.37 11.26 -5.42
CA ASP A 115 -7.32 12.11 -4.86
C ASP A 115 -6.06 11.30 -4.51
N GLY A 116 -5.21 11.08 -5.50
CA GLY A 116 -3.94 10.38 -5.33
C GLY A 116 -2.91 11.17 -4.52
N ALA A 117 -3.10 12.48 -4.30
CA ALA A 117 -2.22 13.26 -3.45
C ALA A 117 -2.33 12.86 -1.97
N LYS A 118 -3.45 12.25 -1.58
CA LYS A 118 -3.70 11.75 -0.21
C LYS A 118 -3.07 10.39 0.09
N GLY A 119 -1.98 10.06 -0.58
CA GLY A 119 -1.32 8.76 -0.43
C GLY A 119 -0.79 8.52 0.98
N ALA A 120 -0.26 9.55 1.63
CA ALA A 120 0.24 9.46 3.00
C ALA A 120 -0.90 9.20 4.01
N GLU A 121 -2.04 9.87 3.83
CA GLU A 121 -3.25 9.72 4.63
C GLU A 121 -3.85 8.31 4.45
N ALA A 122 -3.87 7.79 3.22
CA ALA A 122 -4.31 6.43 2.95
C ALA A 122 -3.43 5.38 3.63
N ILE A 123 -2.11 5.58 3.64
CA ILE A 123 -1.16 4.73 4.36
C ILE A 123 -1.40 4.81 5.87
N ALA A 124 -1.52 6.02 6.42
CA ALA A 124 -1.78 6.22 7.85
C ALA A 124 -3.11 5.59 8.29
N ALA A 125 -4.15 5.68 7.45
CA ALA A 125 -5.46 5.08 7.72
C ALA A 125 -5.37 3.55 7.83
N VAL A 126 -4.62 2.89 6.94
CA VAL A 126 -4.40 1.44 7.04
C VAL A 126 -3.58 1.09 8.27
N ARG A 127 -2.51 1.85 8.54
CA ARG A 127 -1.67 1.66 9.75
C ARG A 127 -2.50 1.73 11.03
N GLY A 128 -3.45 2.65 11.12
CA GLY A 128 -4.33 2.81 12.27
C GLY A 128 -5.42 1.73 12.40
N GLY A 129 -5.65 0.93 11.35
CA GLY A 129 -6.58 -0.20 11.35
C GLY A 129 -5.96 -1.53 11.76
N LEU A 130 -4.66 -1.57 12.05
CA LEU A 130 -3.91 -2.71 12.58
C LEU A 130 -3.99 -2.77 14.11
#